data_AF-A0A3A9A5V0-F1
#
_entry.id   AF-A0A3A9A5V0-F1
#
_cell.length_a   1.000
_cell.length_b   1.000
_cell.length_c   1.000
_cell.angle_alpha   90.00
_cell.angle_beta   90.00
_cell.angle_gamma   90.00
#
_symmetry.space_group_name_H-M   'P 1'
#
loop_
_entity.id
_entity.type
_entity.pdbx_description
1 polymer ?
#
loop_
_entity_poly.entity_id
_entity_poly.type
_entity_poly.pdbx_seq_one_letter_code
_entity_poly.pdbx_strand_id
1 'polypeptide(L)' 'MCFNFRIIDIADGNQIIDRRLKTPYSALTPLQMVEYIEMDVQLAIMDMMERKAKEETGRKRLVSVRNQIYKIACLWGLV' A
#
# COMPACT_ATOMS: atom_id res chain seq x y z
N MET A 1 -14.94 11.22 15.92
CA MET A 1 -13.80 10.34 15.59
C MET A 1 -14.32 9.18 14.75
N CYS A 2 -13.61 8.76 13.69
CA CYS A 2 -14.04 7.70 12.78
C CYS A 2 -12.85 7.02 12.09
N PHE A 3 -13.03 5.77 11.68
CA PHE A 3 -12.11 5.08 10.77
C PHE A 3 -12.38 5.52 9.33
N ASN A 4 -11.33 5.53 8.49
CA ASN A 4 -11.42 5.89 7.07
C ASN A 4 -11.61 4.67 6.16
N PHE A 5 -12.20 3.62 6.70
CA PHE A 5 -12.59 2.44 5.95
C PHE A 5 -13.81 1.80 6.63
N ARG A 6 -14.42 0.84 5.94
CA ARG A 6 -15.47 -0.02 6.48
C ARG A 6 -15.19 -1.47 6.16
N ILE A 7 -15.36 -2.32 7.16
CA ILE A 7 -15.38 -3.78 7.02
C ILE A 7 -16.82 -4.18 6.67
N ILE A 8 -16.98 -4.90 5.56
CA ILE A 8 -18.26 -5.38 5.04
C ILE A 8 -18.20 -6.90 4.98
N ASP A 9 -18.98 -7.57 5.83
CA ASP A 9 -19.14 -9.02 5.79
C ASP A 9 -20.00 -9.42 4.58
N ILE A 10 -19.51 -10.39 3.81
CA ILE A 10 -20.27 -11.03 2.73
C ILE A 10 -20.88 -12.33 3.28
N ALA A 11 -21.99 -12.77 2.68
CA ALA A 11 -22.68 -14.02 3.02
C ALA A 11 -21.76 -15.27 3.06
N ASP A 12 -20.67 -15.28 2.28
CA ASP A 12 -19.71 -16.39 2.24
C ASP A 12 -18.68 -16.37 3.38
N GLY A 13 -18.83 -15.47 4.36
CA GLY A 13 -17.88 -15.31 5.47
C GLY A 13 -16.59 -14.57 5.11
N ASN A 14 -16.49 -14.04 3.89
CA ASN A 14 -15.39 -13.17 3.50
C ASN A 14 -15.66 -11.71 3.88
N GLN A 15 -14.61 -10.93 4.12
CA GLN A 15 -14.70 -9.53 4.50
C GLN A 15 -14.09 -8.63 3.44
N ILE A 16 -14.84 -7.61 3.01
CA ILE A 16 -14.34 -6.54 2.15
C ILE A 16 -13.99 -5.35 3.02
N ILE A 17 -12.75 -4.87 2.89
CA ILE A 17 -12.30 -3.62 3.49
C ILE A 17 -12.45 -2.51 2.45
N ASP A 18 -13.54 -1.74 2.54
CA ASP A 18 -13.78 -0.60 1.66
C ASP A 18 -13.20 0.69 2.25
N ARG A 19 -12.10 1.17 1.66
CA ARG A 19 -11.41 2.42 2.03
C ARG A 19 -12.09 3.70 1.54
N ARG A 20 -13.19 3.61 0.78
CA ARG A 20 -13.95 4.78 0.31
C ARG A 20 -15.00 5.22 1.33
N LEU A 21 -15.35 4.33 2.27
CA LEU A 21 -16.34 4.57 3.29
C LEU A 21 -15.68 4.92 4.63
N LYS A 22 -16.43 5.63 5.48
CA LYS A 22 -16.01 5.94 6.84
C LYS A 22 -16.89 5.22 7.84
N THR A 23 -16.30 4.82 8.95
CA THR A 23 -17.04 4.17 10.05
C THR A 23 -16.91 4.98 11.33
N PRO A 24 -17.99 5.62 11.81
CA PRO A 24 -18.00 6.35 13.08
C PRO A 24 -17.73 5.41 14.25
N TYR A 25 -16.97 5.86 15.24
CA TYR A 25 -16.68 5.05 16.43
C TYR A 25 -17.93 4.73 17.24
N SER A 26 -18.91 5.64 17.24
CA SER A 26 -20.20 5.46 17.89
C SER A 26 -21.09 4.39 17.25
N ALA A 27 -20.74 3.92 16.05
CA ALA A 27 -21.47 2.86 15.35
C ALA A 27 -20.90 1.46 15.62
N LEU A 28 -19.80 1.36 16.39
CA LEU A 28 -19.09 0.12 16.66
C LEU A 28 -19.37 -0.37 18.08
N THR A 29 -19.53 -1.68 18.21
CA THR A 29 -19.42 -2.35 19.51
C THR A 29 -17.95 -2.38 19.98
N PRO A 30 -17.67 -2.55 21.28
CA PRO A 30 -16.29 -2.64 21.76
C PRO A 30 -15.47 -3.76 21.10
N LEU A 31 -16.11 -4.89 20.75
CA LEU A 31 -15.44 -5.99 20.05
C LEU A 31 -15.04 -5.57 18.62
N GLN A 32 -15.97 -4.99 17.87
CA GLN A 32 -15.70 -4.47 16.54
C GLN A 32 -14.68 -3.33 16.56
N MET A 33 -14.62 -2.54 17.63
CA MET A 33 -13.60 -1.50 17.78
C MET A 33 -12.19 -2.09 17.76
N VAL A 34 -11.97 -3.23 18.44
CA VAL A 34 -10.66 -3.91 18.42
C VAL A 34 -10.32 -4.38 17.01
N GLU A 35 -11.26 -5.02 16.32
CA GLU A 35 -11.08 -5.47 14.93
C GLU A 35 -10.73 -4.31 13.99
N TYR A 36 -11.41 -3.17 14.13
CA TYR A 36 -11.12 -1.98 13.34
C TYR A 36 -9.77 -1.36 13.69
N ILE A 37 -9.34 -1.38 14.96
CA ILE A 37 -7.99 -0.90 15.34
C ILE A 37 -6.91 -1.78 14.71
N GLU A 38 -7.06 -3.10 14.79
CA GLU A 38 -6.11 -4.04 14.19
C GLU A 38 -6.04 -3.84 12.67
N MET A 39 -7.19 -3.69 12.01
CA MET A 39 -7.25 -3.44 10.58
C MET A 39 -6.59 -2.11 10.20
N ASP A 40 -6.80 -1.03 10.96
CA ASP A 40 -6.16 0.27 10.72
C ASP A 40 -4.62 0.15 10.71
N VAL A 41 -4.06 -0.59 11.67
CA VAL A 41 -2.62 -0.88 11.75
C VAL A 41 -2.16 -1.69 10.54
N GLN A 42 -2.88 -2.75 10.16
CA GLN A 42 -2.53 -3.57 9.01
C GLN A 42 -2.55 -2.77 7.70
N LEU A 43 -3.55 -1.92 7.49
CA LEU A 43 -3.63 -1.06 6.31
C LEU A 43 -2.46 -0.07 6.27
N ALA A 44 -2.06 0.51 7.40
CA ALA A 44 -0.90 1.39 7.48
C ALA A 44 0.42 0.67 7.14
N ILE A 45 0.60 -0.56 7.63
CA ILE A 45 1.75 -1.40 7.28
C ILE A 45 1.75 -1.70 5.77
N MET A 46 0.61 -2.06 5.21
CA MET A 46 0.47 -2.40 3.80
C MET A 46 0.79 -1.20 2.90
N ASP A 47 0.31 -0.01 3.25
CA ASP A 47 0.62 1.24 2.53
C ASP A 47 2.12 1.58 2.60
N MET A 48 2.76 1.32 3.75
CA MET A 48 4.21 1.49 3.89
C MET A 48 4.99 0.54 2.98
N MET A 49 4.55 -0.72 2.92
CA MET A 49 5.17 -1.74 2.06
C MET A 49 4.99 -1.40 0.58
N GLU A 50 3.81 -0.94 0.17
CA GLU A 50 3.56 -0.52 -1.20
C GLU A 50 4.45 0.65 -1.63
N ARG A 51 4.65 1.64 -0.75
CA ARG A 51 5.55 2.77 -1.01
C ARG A 51 6.99 2.29 -1.22
N LYS A 52 7.50 1.44 -0.33
CA LYS A 52 8.86 0.87 -0.47
C LYS A 52 9.02 0.08 -1.77
N ALA A 53 8.02 -0.74 -2.12
CA ALA A 53 8.05 -1.51 -3.37
C ALA A 53 8.08 -0.60 -4.61
N LYS A 54 7.34 0.52 -4.61
CA LYS A 54 7.36 1.52 -5.68
C LYS A 54 8.72 2.21 -5.78
N GLU A 55 9.30 2.61 -4.66
CA GLU A 55 10.63 3.22 -4.59
C GLU A 55 11.72 2.29 -5.11
N GLU A 56 11.71 1.02 -4.72
CA GLU A 56 12.65 0.02 -5.22
C GLU A 56 12.51 -0.19 -6.73
N THR A 57 11.28 -0.26 -7.23
CA THR A 57 11.01 -0.39 -8.67
C THR A 57 11.52 0.85 -9.42
N GLY A 58 11.29 2.06 -8.89
CA GLY A 58 11.83 3.30 -9.43
C GLY A 58 13.36 3.32 -9.45
N ARG A 59 14.00 2.91 -8.35
CA ARG A 59 15.47 2.81 -8.23
C ARG A 59 16.05 1.82 -9.23
N LYS A 60 15.45 0.63 -9.37
CA LYS A 60 15.85 -0.39 -10.36
C LYS A 60 15.75 0.16 -11.79
N ARG A 61 14.69 0.90 -12.11
CA ARG A 61 14.53 1.57 -13.42
C ARG A 61 15.64 2.58 -13.68
N LEU A 62 15.93 3.46 -12.71
CA LEU A 62 17.01 4.45 -12.84
C LEU A 62 18.38 3.80 -13.03
N VAL A 63 18.69 2.76 -12.25
CA VAL A 63 19.93 1.99 -12.41
C VAL A 63 20.01 1.33 -13.79
N SER A 64 18.90 0.75 -14.26
CA SER A 64 18.83 0.13 -15.60
C SER A 64 19.08 1.15 -16.72
N VAL A 65 18.46 2.32 -16.66
CA VAL A 65 18.66 3.40 -17.64
C VAL A 65 20.12 3.88 -17.63
N ARG A 66 20.71 4.11 -16.45
CA ARG A 66 22.13 4.49 -16.34
C ARG A 66 23.05 3.43 -16.95
N ASN A 67 22.77 2.16 -16.70
CA ASN A 67 23.53 1.05 -17.28
C ASN A 67 23.41 1.00 -18.81
N GLN A 68 22.22 1.26 -19.36
CA GLN A 68 22.03 1.34 -20.82
C GLN A 68 22.78 2.54 -21.43
N ILE A 69 22.68 3.72 -20.82
CA ILE A 69 23.43 4.91 -21.26
C ILE A 69 24.94 4.64 -21.23
N TYR A 70 25.44 4.03 -20.15
CA TYR A 70 26.85 3.65 -20.04
C TYR A 70 27.27 2.69 -21.16
N LYS A 71 26.49 1.64 -21.43
CA LYS A 71 26.76 0.71 -22.54
C LYS A 71 26.82 1.41 -23.89
N ILE A 72 25.91 2.33 -24.16
CA ILE A 72 25.90 3.13 -25.39
C ILE A 72 27.15 4.03 -25.43
N ALA A 73 27.45 4.76 -24.36
CA ALA A 73 28.64 5.62 -24.31
C ALA A 73 29.93 4.83 -24.59
N CYS A 74 30.09 3.63 -24.03
CA CYS A 74 31.23 2.75 -24.32
C CYS A 74 31.27 2.29 -25.79
N LEU A 75 30.13 1.90 -26.38
CA LEU A 75 30.07 1.49 -27.80
C LEU A 75 30.50 2.62 -28.75
N TRP A 76 30.26 3.88 -28.36
CA TRP A 76 30.57 5.06 -29.17
C TRP A 76 31.92 5.70 -28.81
N GLY A 77 32.70 5.11 -27.89
CA GLY A 77 34.01 5.63 -27.47
C GLY A 77 33.94 6.98 -26.74
N LEU A 78 32.80 7.30 -26.13
CA LEU A 78 32.59 8.53 -25.35
C LEU A 78 33.08 8.42 -23.90
N VAL A 79 33.66 7.27 -23.53
CA VAL A 79 34.25 6.94 -22.21
C VAL A 79 35.70 6.54 -22.40
#